data_AF-A0A1G5JCT6-F1
#
_entry.id   AF-A0A1G5JCT6-F1
#
_cell.length_a   1.000
_cell.length_b   1.000
_cell.length_c   1.000
_cell.angle_alpha   90.00
_cell.angle_beta   90.00
_cell.angle_gamma   90.00
#
_symmetry.space_group_name_H-M   'P 1'
#
loop_
_entity.id
_entity.type
_entity.pdbx_description
1 polymer ?
#
loop_
_entity_poly.entity_id
_entity_poly.type
_entity_poly.pdbx_seq_one_letter_code
_entity_poly.pdbx_strand_id
1 'polypeptide(L)'
;MIGILVVTHGNLGDILIETAEFIQKEPLEQVKPVSINITKSVDDLHNKVAKAIKEVNSGDGVLILTDMFGGTPSNLSLSFLEEDQVEVISGVNLPLLISAVGRQKKGALASTAKLLENTGKRSISLASSILNGAKR
;
A
#
# COMPACT_ATOMS: atom_id res chain seq x y z
N MET A 1 -2.70 -1.98 15.79
CA MET A 1 -2.21 -1.01 14.77
C MET A 1 -2.55 -1.54 13.37
N ILE A 2 -2.96 -0.69 12.42
CA ILE A 2 -3.21 -1.12 11.04
C ILE A 2 -1.88 -1.61 10.43
N GLY A 3 -1.84 -2.88 10.03
CA GLY A 3 -0.70 -3.45 9.30
C GLY A 3 -0.68 -2.93 7.86
N ILE A 4 0.49 -2.73 7.28
CA ILE A 4 0.62 -2.29 5.88
C ILE A 4 1.40 -3.35 5.09
N LEU A 5 0.81 -3.78 3.98
CA LEU A 5 1.45 -4.68 3.04
C LEU A 5 1.65 -3.97 1.71
N VAL A 6 2.87 -3.96 1.15
CA VAL A 6 3.13 -3.38 -0.17
C VAL A 6 3.36 -4.52 -1.16
N VAL A 7 2.35 -4.85 -1.96
CA VAL A 7 2.35 -6.00 -2.87
C VAL A 7 2.53 -5.52 -4.30
N THR A 8 3.69 -5.77 -4.90
CA THR A 8 4.08 -5.20 -6.20
C THR A 8 4.84 -6.20 -7.06
N HIS A 9 4.98 -5.92 -8.35
CA HIS A 9 5.95 -6.63 -9.19
C HIS A 9 7.38 -6.31 -8.80
N GLY A 10 8.27 -7.30 -8.92
CA GLY A 10 9.70 -7.13 -8.68
C GLY A 10 9.97 -6.53 -7.29
N ASN A 11 10.98 -5.67 -7.18
CA ASN A 11 11.41 -5.08 -5.91
C ASN A 11 10.80 -3.70 -5.64
N LEU A 12 9.75 -3.30 -6.37
CA LEU A 12 9.19 -1.95 -6.26
C LEU A 12 8.73 -1.64 -4.82
N GLY A 13 8.04 -2.58 -4.18
CA GLY A 13 7.58 -2.44 -2.80
C GLY A 13 8.72 -2.31 -1.79
N ASP A 14 9.79 -3.08 -1.98
CA ASP A 14 10.99 -3.00 -1.14
C ASP A 14 11.61 -1.60 -1.21
N ILE A 15 11.81 -1.07 -2.43
CA ILE A 15 12.41 0.25 -2.65
C ILE A 15 11.49 1.38 -2.16
N LEU A 16 10.18 1.25 -2.29
CA LEU A 16 9.23 2.23 -1.74
C LEU A 16 9.32 2.32 -0.22
N ILE A 17 9.43 1.16 0.46
CA ILE A 17 9.58 1.10 1.92
C ILE A 17 10.93 1.69 2.33
N GLU A 18 12.03 1.28 1.70
CA GLU A 18 13.37 1.81 1.97
C GLU A 18 13.42 3.35 1.81
N THR A 19 12.78 3.86 0.75
CA THR A 19 12.70 5.31 0.51
C THR A 19 11.88 6.02 1.59
N ALA A 20 10.77 5.40 2.04
CA ALA A 20 9.95 5.95 3.11
C ALA A 20 10.68 5.95 4.46
N GLU A 21 11.41 4.89 4.79
CA GLU A 21 12.28 4.81 5.99
C GLU A 21 13.36 5.89 5.96
N PHE A 22 14.01 6.07 4.81
CA PHE A 22 15.01 7.12 4.63
C PHE A 22 14.44 8.52 4.90
N ILE A 23 13.24 8.81 4.38
CA ILE A 23 12.58 10.12 4.58
C ILE A 23 12.17 10.33 6.05
N GLN A 24 11.61 9.29 6.70
CA GLN A 24 11.20 9.37 8.10
C GLN A 24 12.38 9.31 9.09
N LYS A 25 13.55 8.86 8.62
CA LYS A 25 14.76 8.63 9.43
C LYS A 25 14.56 7.57 10.53
N GLU A 26 13.63 6.65 10.32
CA GLU A 26 13.31 5.56 11.23
C GLU A 26 12.75 4.34 10.47
N PRO A 27 12.95 3.10 10.97
CA PRO A 27 12.33 1.91 10.40
C PRO A 27 10.80 1.95 10.50
N LEU A 28 10.10 1.35 9.54
CA LEU A 28 8.63 1.32 9.56
C LEU A 28 8.09 0.09 10.32
N GLU A 29 7.33 0.32 11.38
CA GLU A 29 6.69 -0.75 12.15
C GLU A 29 5.46 -1.34 11.43
N GLN A 30 5.31 -2.67 11.45
CA GLN A 30 4.19 -3.39 10.81
C GLN A 30 4.00 -3.05 9.32
N VAL A 31 5.09 -2.74 8.60
CA VAL A 31 5.08 -2.55 7.15
C VAL A 31 5.94 -3.62 6.50
N LYS A 32 5.42 -4.32 5.48
CA LYS A 32 6.19 -5.36 4.78
C LYS A 32 5.98 -5.31 3.26
N PRO A 33 7.05 -5.51 2.47
CA PRO A 33 6.93 -5.73 1.04
C PRO A 33 6.59 -7.19 0.73
N VAL A 34 5.83 -7.41 -0.34
CA VAL A 34 5.63 -8.71 -0.97
C VAL A 34 5.86 -8.57 -2.47
N SER A 35 7.06 -8.97 -2.90
CA SER A 35 7.39 -9.08 -4.31
C SER A 35 6.63 -10.23 -4.97
N ILE A 36 5.93 -9.92 -6.07
CA ILE A 36 5.26 -10.86 -6.95
C ILE A 36 6.16 -11.17 -8.14
N ASN A 37 6.52 -12.45 -8.27
CA ASN A 37 7.23 -12.98 -9.43
C ASN A 37 6.30 -13.95 -10.18
N ILE A 38 5.95 -13.58 -11.41
CA ILE A 38 5.01 -14.33 -12.26
C ILE A 38 5.53 -15.70 -12.71
N THR A 39 6.80 -16.04 -12.44
CA THR A 39 7.32 -17.39 -12.67
C THR A 39 6.90 -18.39 -11.59
N LYS A 40 6.34 -17.91 -10.47
CA LYS A 40 5.83 -18.75 -9.38
C LYS A 40 4.36 -19.13 -9.62
N SER A 41 3.93 -20.23 -9.00
CA SER A 41 2.53 -20.63 -9.03
C SER A 41 1.64 -19.60 -8.31
N VAL A 42 0.38 -19.52 -8.72
CA VAL A 42 -0.61 -18.65 -8.09
C VAL A 42 -0.79 -19.01 -6.61
N ASP A 43 -0.81 -20.31 -6.28
CA ASP A 43 -0.97 -20.79 -4.91
C ASP A 43 0.20 -20.39 -4.01
N ASP A 44 1.44 -20.46 -4.50
CA ASP A 44 2.62 -20.02 -3.75
C ASP A 44 2.56 -18.51 -3.45
N LEU A 45 2.14 -17.72 -4.44
CA LEU A 45 1.99 -16.28 -4.30
C LEU A 45 0.86 -15.92 -3.34
N HIS A 46 -0.27 -16.61 -3.43
CA HIS A 46 -1.40 -16.45 -2.52
C HIS A 46 -0.99 -16.78 -1.08
N ASN A 47 -0.33 -17.92 -0.85
CA ASN A 47 0.16 -18.30 0.47
C ASN A 47 1.19 -17.32 1.02
N LYS A 48 2.04 -16.74 0.16
CA LYS A 48 2.99 -15.70 0.54
C LYS A 48 2.28 -14.44 1.04
N VAL A 49 1.26 -13.96 0.33
CA VAL A 49 0.45 -12.80 0.74
C VAL A 49 -0.29 -13.11 2.05
N ALA A 50 -0.96 -14.26 2.13
CA ALA A 50 -1.71 -14.69 3.32
C ALA A 50 -0.82 -14.75 4.58
N LYS A 51 0.40 -15.27 4.44
CA LYS A 51 1.38 -15.29 5.53
C LYS A 51 1.77 -13.88 5.95
N ALA A 52 2.07 -13.02 4.98
CA ALA A 52 2.50 -11.66 5.26
C ALA A 52 1.39 -10.82 5.92
N ILE A 53 0.12 -11.00 5.53
CA ILE A 53 -1.05 -10.42 6.21
C ILE A 53 -1.04 -10.78 7.69
N LYS A 54 -0.87 -12.07 8.02
CA LYS A 54 -0.81 -12.53 9.42
C LYS A 54 0.36 -11.93 10.20
N GLU A 55 1.50 -11.73 9.54
CA GLU A 55 2.69 -11.15 10.18
C GLU A 55 2.54 -9.65 10.46
N VAL A 56 1.78 -8.90 9.63
CA VAL A 56 1.56 -7.46 9.84
C VAL A 56 0.29 -7.13 10.63
N ASN A 57 -0.66 -8.07 10.74
CA ASN A 57 -1.91 -7.86 11.47
C ASN A 57 -1.66 -7.84 12.98
N SER A 58 -2.01 -6.74 13.64
CA SER A 58 -1.93 -6.59 15.10
C SER A 58 -3.28 -6.29 15.75
N GLY A 59 -4.39 -6.61 15.07
CA GLY A 59 -5.75 -6.51 15.60
C GLY A 59 -6.61 -5.39 15.02
N ASP A 60 -6.02 -4.39 14.34
CA ASP A 60 -6.76 -3.27 13.74
C ASP A 60 -6.90 -3.41 12.20
N GLY A 61 -6.71 -4.62 11.67
CA GLY A 61 -6.78 -4.93 10.25
C GLY A 61 -5.50 -4.62 9.45
N VAL A 62 -5.55 -4.86 8.14
CA VAL A 62 -4.42 -4.76 7.21
C VAL A 62 -4.81 -3.95 5.97
N LEU A 63 -3.98 -2.97 5.63
CA LEU A 63 -4.07 -2.23 4.38
C LEU A 63 -3.06 -2.78 3.39
N ILE A 64 -3.54 -3.32 2.28
CA ILE A 64 -2.72 -3.78 1.17
C ILE A 64 -2.61 -2.66 0.12
N LEU A 65 -1.37 -2.27 -0.20
CA LEU A 65 -1.04 -1.27 -1.21
C LEU A 65 -0.42 -1.97 -2.43
N THR A 66 -1.01 -1.83 -3.61
CA THR A 66 -0.52 -2.45 -4.83
C THR A 66 -0.04 -1.44 -5.86
N ASP A 67 0.82 -1.86 -6.78
CA ASP A 67 1.41 -1.00 -7.82
C ASP A 67 0.38 -0.52 -8.86
N MET A 68 -0.39 -1.43 -9.43
CA MET A 68 -1.31 -1.14 -10.52
C MET A 68 -2.58 -1.98 -10.42
N PHE A 69 -3.74 -1.36 -10.66
CA PHE A 69 -5.02 -2.07 -10.74
C PHE A 69 -5.04 -3.03 -11.93
N GLY A 70 -5.60 -4.23 -11.74
CA GLY A 70 -5.73 -5.25 -12.78
C GLY A 70 -4.46 -6.08 -13.07
N GLY A 71 -3.34 -5.78 -12.42
CA GLY A 71 -2.14 -6.64 -12.44
C GLY A 71 -2.24 -7.84 -11.48
N THR A 72 -1.34 -8.81 -11.62
CA THR A 72 -1.26 -9.98 -10.71
C THR A 72 -1.20 -9.60 -9.21
N PRO A 73 -0.41 -8.60 -8.78
CA PRO A 73 -0.41 -8.13 -7.39
C PRO A 73 -1.78 -7.66 -6.92
N SER A 74 -2.49 -6.88 -7.74
CA SER A 74 -3.83 -6.36 -7.42
C SER A 74 -4.85 -7.48 -7.37
N ASN A 75 -4.89 -8.38 -8.36
CA ASN A 75 -5.85 -9.48 -8.40
C ASN A 75 -5.67 -10.45 -7.24
N LEU A 76 -4.42 -10.80 -6.89
CA LEU A 76 -4.12 -11.60 -5.71
C LEU A 76 -4.54 -10.90 -4.42
N SER A 77 -4.32 -9.59 -4.31
CA SER A 77 -4.67 -8.84 -3.10
C SER A 77 -6.18 -8.73 -2.92
N LEU A 78 -6.93 -8.59 -4.02
CA LEU A 78 -8.39 -8.50 -4.00
C LEU A 78 -9.07 -9.77 -3.47
N SER A 79 -8.45 -10.96 -3.60
CA SER A 79 -9.01 -12.19 -3.04
C SER A 79 -8.95 -12.25 -1.51
N PHE A 80 -8.19 -11.35 -0.88
CA PHE A 80 -8.12 -11.21 0.58
C PHE A 80 -9.02 -10.10 1.13
N LEU A 81 -9.76 -9.38 0.27
CA LEU A 81 -10.65 -8.31 0.72
C LEU A 81 -11.67 -8.88 1.71
N GLU A 82 -11.69 -8.32 2.92
CA GLU A 82 -12.55 -8.77 4.00
C GLU A 82 -12.95 -7.56 4.85
N GLU A 83 -14.26 -7.36 5.01
CA GLU A 83 -14.81 -6.19 5.69
C GLU A 83 -14.19 -6.02 7.09
N ASP A 84 -13.74 -4.78 7.36
CA ASP A 84 -13.04 -4.36 8.59
C ASP A 84 -11.75 -5.12 8.96
N GLN A 85 -11.28 -6.07 8.12
CA GLN A 85 -10.07 -6.85 8.37
C GLN A 85 -8.97 -6.59 7.34
N VAL A 86 -9.33 -6.49 6.05
CA VAL A 86 -8.37 -6.28 4.97
C VAL A 86 -8.98 -5.33 3.95
N GLU A 87 -8.22 -4.29 3.60
CA GLU A 87 -8.60 -3.33 2.56
C GLU A 87 -7.48 -3.17 1.54
N VAL A 88 -7.81 -2.87 0.29
CA VAL A 88 -6.85 -2.83 -0.82
C VAL A 88 -6.89 -1.50 -1.56
N ILE A 89 -5.73 -0.84 -1.70
CA ILE A 89 -5.56 0.36 -2.52
C ILE A 89 -4.52 0.08 -3.60
N SER A 90 -4.91 0.20 -4.87
CA SER A 90 -3.99 0.14 -6.01
C SER A 90 -3.41 1.51 -6.34
N GLY A 91 -2.25 1.54 -7.00
CA GLY A 91 -1.59 2.78 -7.42
C GLY A 91 -0.72 3.38 -6.33
N VAL A 92 -0.01 2.53 -5.59
CA VAL A 92 0.85 3.00 -4.49
C VAL A 92 1.89 3.99 -5.00
N ASN A 93 2.02 5.09 -4.26
CA ASN A 93 3.06 6.08 -4.46
C ASN A 93 3.63 6.48 -3.10
N LEU A 94 4.77 7.17 -3.11
CA LEU A 94 5.50 7.50 -1.90
C LEU A 94 4.69 8.39 -0.91
N PRO A 95 3.97 9.45 -1.35
CA PRO A 95 3.10 10.23 -0.47
C PRO A 95 1.97 9.40 0.19
N LEU A 96 1.38 8.46 -0.55
CA LEU A 96 0.38 7.53 -0.01
C LEU A 96 0.98 6.67 1.09
N LEU A 97 2.14 6.05 0.84
CA LEU A 97 2.81 5.17 1.81
C LEU A 97 3.19 5.92 3.09
N ILE A 98 3.83 7.09 2.98
CA ILE A 98 4.18 7.94 4.13
C ILE A 98 2.93 8.30 4.93
N SER A 99 1.85 8.68 4.24
CA SER A 99 0.59 9.03 4.90
C SER A 99 -0.07 7.84 5.59
N ALA A 100 0.06 6.64 5.03
CA ALA A 100 -0.46 5.39 5.59
C ALA A 100 0.25 5.06 6.90
N VAL A 101 1.59 5.12 6.91
CA VAL A 101 2.42 4.93 8.10
C VAL A 101 2.02 5.88 9.23
N GLY A 102 1.90 7.19 8.94
CA GLY A 102 1.51 8.19 9.93
C GLY A 102 0.07 8.04 10.48
N ARG A 103 -0.70 7.07 9.98
CA ARG A 103 -2.10 6.80 10.33
C ARG A 103 -2.36 5.41 10.87
N GLN A 104 -1.34 4.56 11.02
CA GLN A 104 -1.54 3.18 11.46
C GLN A 104 -2.23 3.06 12.83
N LYS A 105 -2.08 4.05 13.71
CA LYS A 105 -2.70 4.09 15.05
C LYS A 105 -3.97 4.96 15.12
N LYS A 106 -4.59 5.30 13.97
CA LYS A 106 -5.69 6.28 13.88
C LYS A 106 -6.91 5.69 13.17
N GLY A 107 -8.01 5.57 13.91
CA GLY A 107 -9.35 5.30 13.35
C GLY A 107 -9.56 3.88 12.83
N ALA A 108 -10.75 3.63 12.27
CA ALA A 108 -11.13 2.36 11.65
C ALA A 108 -10.51 2.21 10.25
N LEU A 109 -10.17 0.97 9.87
CA LEU A 109 -9.51 0.64 8.61
C LEU A 109 -10.20 1.27 7.40
N ALA A 110 -11.52 1.07 7.25
CA ALA A 110 -12.29 1.59 6.12
C ALA A 110 -12.21 3.12 6.00
N SER A 111 -12.35 3.84 7.12
CA SER A 111 -12.28 5.30 7.16
C SER A 111 -10.89 5.82 6.80
N THR A 112 -9.85 5.12 7.25
CA THR A 112 -8.45 5.44 6.96
C THR A 112 -8.11 5.15 5.51
N ALA A 113 -8.53 4.01 4.96
CA ALA A 113 -8.34 3.66 3.56
C ALA A 113 -8.96 4.71 2.62
N LYS A 114 -10.19 5.17 2.90
CA LYS A 114 -10.83 6.20 2.06
C LYS A 114 -10.08 7.52 2.05
N LEU A 115 -9.52 7.91 3.20
CA LEU A 115 -8.70 9.11 3.29
C LEU A 115 -7.36 8.96 2.57
N LEU A 116 -6.76 7.77 2.66
CA LEU A 116 -5.50 7.45 2.00
C LEU A 116 -5.66 7.43 0.48
N GLU A 117 -6.72 6.82 -0.05
CA GLU A 117 -7.06 6.87 -1.49
C GLU A 117 -7.06 8.31 -2.01
N ASN A 118 -7.75 9.22 -1.28
CA ASN A 118 -7.80 10.63 -1.64
C ASN A 118 -6.42 11.32 -1.54
N THR A 119 -5.61 10.94 -0.55
CA THR A 119 -4.26 11.46 -0.37
C THR A 119 -3.34 11.06 -1.52
N GLY A 120 -3.35 9.78 -1.91
CA GLY A 120 -2.57 9.27 -3.03
C GLY A 120 -2.97 9.91 -4.37
N LYS A 121 -4.26 10.21 -4.58
CA LYS A 121 -4.73 10.94 -5.76
C LYS A 121 -4.26 12.40 -5.76
N ARG A 122 -4.41 13.11 -4.64
CA ARG A 122 -4.04 14.54 -4.53
C ARG A 122 -2.54 14.80 -4.61
N SER A 123 -1.71 13.81 -4.32
CA SER A 123 -0.26 13.97 -4.40
C SER A 123 0.29 13.93 -5.83
N ILE A 124 -0.51 13.54 -6.81
CA ILE A 124 -0.12 13.53 -8.21
C ILE A 124 -0.30 14.93 -8.79
N SER A 125 0.79 15.50 -9.29
CA SER A 125 0.84 16.88 -9.74
C SER A 125 1.42 16.97 -11.15
N LEU A 126 0.73 17.67 -12.05
CA LEU A 126 1.28 18.07 -13.34
C LEU A 126 2.00 19.41 -13.19
N ALA A 127 3.33 19.40 -13.25
CA ALA A 127 4.15 20.59 -12.98
C ALA A 127 3.77 21.79 -13.86
N SER A 128 3.47 21.58 -15.15
CA SER A 128 3.05 22.66 -16.04
C SER A 128 1.72 23.30 -15.62
N SER A 129 0.77 22.54 -15.09
CA SER A 129 -0.49 23.08 -14.54
C SER A 129 -0.29 23.89 -13.26
N ILE A 130 0.71 23.53 -12.45
CA ILE A 130 1.05 24.28 -11.22
C ILE A 130 1.77 25.58 -11.59
N LEU A 131 2.76 25.50 -12.48
CA LEU A 131 3.65 26.62 -12.78
C LEU A 131 3.02 27.64 -13.72
N ASN A 132 2.15 27.23 -14.65
CA ASN A 132 1.52 28.15 -15.61
C ASN A 132 0.27 28.85 -15.06
N GLY A 133 -0.08 28.59 -13.80
CA GLY A 133 -1.29 29.10 -13.18
C GLY A 133 -2.54 28.46 -13.78
N ALA A 134 -3.47 28.08 -12.93
CA ALA A 134 -4.85 27.91 -13.37
C ALA A 134 -5.30 29.19 -14.08
N LYS A 135 -5.30 29.20 -15.41
CA LYS A 135 -6.30 29.95 -16.18
C LYS A 135 -7.63 29.26 -15.90
N ARG A 136 -8.19 29.54 -14.71
CA ARG A 136 -9.61 29.39 -14.46
C ARG A 136 -10.35 30.47 -15.23
#